data_AF-A0A919GIS2-F1
#
_entry.id   AF-A0A919GIS2-F1
#
_cell.length_a   1.000
_cell.length_b   1.000
_cell.length_c   1.000
_cell.angle_alpha   90.00
_cell.angle_beta   90.00
_cell.angle_gamma   90.00
#
_symmetry.space_group_name_H-M   'P 1'
#
loop_
_entity.id
_entity.type
_entity.pdbx_description
1 polymer ?
#
loop_
_entity_poly.entity_id
_entity_poly.type
_entity_poly.pdbx_seq_one_letter_code
_entity_poly.pdbx_strand_id
1 'polypeptide(L)' 'MLDSFGAERAHLVGVSLGGIIAQRIAVTDPERVLTLTRLSSQPLGRTRQPVPSLPSSEVSP' A
#
# COMPACT_ATOMS: atom_id res chain seq x y z
N MET A 1 -3.01 12.87 14.27
CA MET A 1 -1.69 12.29 14.65
C MET A 1 -0.57 13.26 14.35
N LEU A 2 -0.33 13.71 13.11
CA LEU A 2 0.74 14.69 12.86
C LEU A 2 0.53 16.01 13.61
N ASP A 3 -0.69 16.53 13.62
CA ASP A 3 -1.01 17.79 14.32
C ASP A 3 -0.81 17.69 15.84
N SER A 4 -1.12 16.53 16.43
CA SER A 4 -0.88 16.28 17.86
C SER A 4 0.60 16.21 18.22
N PHE A 5 1.48 15.98 17.24
CA PHE A 5 2.93 16.06 17.39
C PHE A 5 3.51 17.42 16.93
N GLY A 6 2.67 18.36 16.51
CA GLY A 6 3.12 19.64 15.94
C GLY A 6 3.86 19.50 14.61
N ALA A 7 3.72 18.36 13.92
CA ALA A 7 4.41 18.08 12.68
C ALA A 7 3.56 18.49 11.47
N GLU A 8 4.08 19.40 10.66
CA GLU A 8 3.43 19.80 9.41
C GLU A 8 3.52 18.69 8.35
N ARG A 9 4.66 17.99 8.24
CA ARG A 9 4.90 16.93 7.25
C ARG A 9 5.69 15.78 7.86
N ALA A 10 5.60 14.58 7.27
CA ALA A 10 6.35 13.42 7.73
C ALA A 10 6.80 12.48 6.60
N HIS A 11 7.81 11.66 6.88
CA HIS A 11 8.14 10.48 6.09
C HIS A 11 7.23 9.32 6.51
N LEU A 12 6.58 8.67 5.53
CA LEU A 12 5.70 7.54 5.80
C LEU A 12 6.39 6.23 5.43
N VAL A 13 6.43 5.30 6.38
CA VAL A 13 6.90 3.93 6.17
C VAL A 13 5.77 2.97 6.51
N GLY A 14 5.37 2.12 5.56
CA GLY A 14 4.26 1.18 5.75
C GLY A 14 4.58 -0.23 5.26
N VAL A 15 4.19 -1.23 6.06
CA VAL A 15 4.36 -2.66 5.74
C VAL A 15 3.00 -3.28 5.41
N SER A 16 2.91 -4.07 4.33
CA SER A 16 1.70 -4.81 3.96
C SER A 16 0.48 -3.87 3.87
N LEU A 17 -0.58 -4.09 4.65
CA LEU A 17 -1.74 -3.20 4.72
C LEU A 17 -1.35 -1.76 5.09
N GLY A 18 -0.38 -1.58 5.99
CA GLY A 18 0.14 -0.26 6.35
C GLY A 18 0.75 0.47 5.16
N GLY A 19 1.31 -0.26 4.19
CA GLY A 19 1.80 0.32 2.94
C GLY A 19 0.67 0.80 2.02
N ILE A 20 -0.49 0.16 2.02
CA ILE A 20 -1.68 0.62 1.29
C ILE A 20 -2.26 1.87 1.95
N ILE A 21 -2.33 1.91 3.28
CA ILE A 21 -2.77 3.09 4.03
C ILE A 21 -1.84 4.28 3.77
N ALA A 22 -0.53 4.07 3.86
CA ALA A 22 0.47 5.12 3.61
C ALA A 22 0.40 5.65 2.17
N GLN A 23 0.14 4.79 1.18
CA GLN A 23 -0.12 5.22 -0.20
C GLN A 23 -1.36 6.09 -0.31
N ARG A 24 -2.44 5.71 0.38
CA ARG A 24 -3.67 6.49 0.32
C ARG A 24 -3.47 7.89 0.87
N ILE A 25 -2.77 8.03 2.01
CA ILE A 25 -2.42 9.33 2.59
C ILE A 25 -1.57 10.15 1.61
N ALA A 26 -0.55 9.55 0.99
CA ALA A 26 0.29 10.24 0.01
C ALA A 26 -0.46 10.73 -1.23
N VAL A 27 -1.61 10.14 -1.56
CA VAL A 27 -2.49 10.57 -2.67
C VAL A 27 -3.51 11.60 -2.21
N THR A 28 -4.08 11.45 -1.01
CA THR A 28 -5.13 12.35 -0.51
C THR A 28 -4.59 13.65 0.06
N ASP A 29 -3.42 13.61 0.70
CA ASP A 29 -2.79 14.72 1.42
C ASP A 29 -1.29 14.80 1.06
N PRO A 30 -0.93 14.94 -0.23
CA PRO A 30 0.46 14.90 -0.69
C PRO A 30 1.34 15.98 -0.05
N GLU A 31 0.76 17.14 0.28
CA GLU A 31 1.46 18.23 0.96
C GLU A 31 1.90 17.85 2.38
N ARG A 32 1.32 16.81 2.99
CA ARG A 32 1.68 16.30 4.32
C ARG A 32 2.78 15.23 4.28
N VAL A 33 3.19 14.76 3.10
CA VAL A 33 4.10 13.61 2.93
C VAL A 33 5.42 14.01 2.27
N LEU A 34 6.54 13.85 3.00
CA LEU A 34 7.87 14.14 2.46
C LEU A 34 8.38 13.01 1.56
N THR A 35 8.32 11.77 2.06
CA THR A 35 8.63 10.57 1.29
C THR A 35 7.71 9.42 1.71
N LEU A 36 7.53 8.46 0.81
CA LEU A 36 6.79 7.24 1.05
C LEU A 36 7.68 6.02 0.79
N THR A 37 7.92 5.20 1.81
CA THR A 37 8.57 3.90 1.69
C THR A 37 7.55 2.80 2.00
N ARG A 38 7.46 1.81 1.11
CA ARG A 38 6.53 0.69 1.24
C ARG A 38 7.31 -0.61 1.27
N LEU A 39 6.94 -1.49 2.19
CA LEU A 39 7.58 -2.79 2.37
C LEU A 39 6.52 -3.89 2.27
N SER A 40 6.78 -4.92 1.46
CA SER A 40 5.87 -6.06 1.29
C SER A 40 4.41 -5.67 1.08
N SER A 41 4.17 -4.61 0.30
CA SER A 41 2.85 -4.00 0.08
C SER A 41 2.53 -3.95 -1.39
N GLN A 42 1.26 -4.19 -1.72
CA GLN A 42 0.76 -4.01 -3.08
C GLN A 42 0.57 -2.51 -3.40
N PRO A 43 0.61 -2.12 -4.69
CA PRO A 43 0.15 -0.82 -5.15
C PRO A 43 -1.31 -0.53 -4.75
N LEU A 44 -1.57 0.71 -4.35
CA LEU A 44 -2.93 1.20 -4.13
C LEU A 44 -3.75 1.07 -5.42
N GLY A 45 -4.98 0.60 -5.32
CA GLY A 45 -5.87 0.44 -6.46
C GLY A 45 -5.55 -0.76 -7.36
N ARG A 46 -4.62 -1.64 -6.96
CA ARG A 46 -4.36 -2.87 -7.71
C ARG A 46 -5.62 -3.74 -7.69
N THR A 47 -6.22 -3.93 -8.86
CA THR A 47 -7.31 -4.89 -9.03
C THR A 47 -6.71 -6.29 -8.99
N ARG A 48 -7.39 -7.21 -8.28
CA ARG A 48 -7.02 -8.63 -8.31
C ARG A 48 -7.25 -9.11 -9.74
N GLN A 49 -6.17 -9.41 -10.46
CA GLN A 49 -6.30 -10.11 -11.73
C GLN A 49 -6.85 -11.51 -11.44
N PRO A 50 -7.75 -12.03 -12.29
CA PRO A 50 -8.15 -13.42 -12.22
C PRO A 50 -6.89 -14.29 -12.25
N VAL A 51 -6.77 -15.20 -11.29
CA VAL A 51 -5.71 -16.22 -11.36
C VAL A 51 -6.01 -17.03 -12.63
N PRO A 52 -5.05 -17.18 -13.58
CA PRO A 52 -5.25 -18.06 -14.71
C PRO A 52 -5.67 -19.42 -14.18
N SER A 53 -6.81 -19.95 -14.63
CA SER A 53 -7.24 -21.29 -14.28
C SER A 53 -6.16 -22.26 -14.74
N LEU A 54 -5.52 -22.97 -13.81
CA LEU A 54 -4.61 -24.05 -14.16
C LEU A 54 -5.40 -25.09 -14.97
N PRO A 55 -4.82 -25.64 -16.05
CA PRO A 55 -5.47 -26.71 -16.79
C PRO A 55 -5.76 -27.87 -15.82
N SER A 56 -6.96 -28.45 -15.93
CA SER A 56 -7.48 -29.47 -15.01
C SER A 56 -6.59 -30.72 -14.83
N SER A 57 -5.52 -30.86 -15.63
CA SER A 57 -4.56 -31.96 -15.59
C SER A 57 -3.47 -31.84 -14.50
N GLU A 58 -3.25 -30.66 -13.91
CA GLU A 58 -2.21 -30.48 -12.87
C GLU A 58 -2.73 -30.54 -11.44
N VAL A 59 -4.02 -30.76 -11.25
CA VAL A 59 -4.59 -31.06 -9.92
C VAL A 59 -4.41 -32.56 -9.66
N SER A 60 -3.18 -32.99 -9.36
CA SER A 60 -2.99 -34.30 -8.71
C SER A 60 -3.34 -34.20 -7.22
N PRO A 61 -4.02 -35.21 -6.66
CA PRO A 61 -4.48 -35.24 -5.26
C PRO A 61 -3.34 -35.27 -4.24
#